data_AF-A0A7X9KGZ7-F1
#
_entry.id   AF-A0A7X9KGZ7-F1
#
_cell.length_a   1.000
_cell.length_b   1.000
_cell.length_c   1.000
_cell.angle_alpha   90.00
_cell.angle_beta   90.00
_cell.angle_gamma   90.00
#
_symmetry.space_group_name_H-M   'P 1'
#
loop_
_entity.id
_entity.type
_entity.pdbx_description
1 polymer ?
#
loop_
_entity_poly.entity_id
_entity_poly.type
_entity_poly.pdbx_seq_one_letter_code
_entity_poly.pdbx_strand_id
1 'polypeptide(L)'
;MTSSEHTHEAPRVAVYNLYWSTYGGGEQVAGAIAQALADDHEVVLLGPEPIDIEATIARLGVDLTGCGYQRVVDDVTASAASADFDLFINTTYRSSAQNRAPAGLYYVHFPEPPSTSRQ
;
A
#
# COMPACT_ATOMS: atom_id res chain seq x y z
N MET A 1 -4.60 36.83 -19.51
CA MET A 1 -4.58 35.36 -19.40
C MET A 1 -3.50 35.01 -18.41
N THR A 2 -3.84 34.97 -17.12
CA THR A 2 -2.94 34.52 -16.06
C THR A 2 -3.23 33.04 -15.86
N SER A 3 -2.36 32.18 -16.38
CA SER A 3 -2.36 30.76 -16.03
C SER A 3 -2.17 30.66 -14.52
N SER A 4 -3.17 30.19 -13.79
CA SER A 4 -2.98 29.91 -12.37
C SER A 4 -2.18 28.63 -12.25
N GLU A 5 -0.96 28.75 -11.76
CA GLU A 5 -0.21 27.60 -11.23
C GLU A 5 -1.07 27.00 -10.11
N HIS A 6 -1.73 25.89 -10.41
CA HIS A 6 -2.34 25.07 -9.38
C HIS A 6 -1.18 24.36 -8.69
N THR A 7 -0.70 24.93 -7.58
CA THR A 7 0.11 24.16 -6.63
C THR A 7 -0.83 23.15 -5.98
N HIS A 8 -1.07 22.03 -6.68
CA HIS A 8 -1.69 20.88 -6.05
C HIS A 8 -0.65 20.32 -5.08
N GLU A 9 -0.99 20.34 -3.79
CA GLU A 9 -0.27 19.58 -2.78
C GLU A 9 -0.17 18.12 -3.25
N ALA A 10 0.99 17.49 -3.05
CA ALA A 10 1.20 16.13 -3.53
C ALA A 10 0.13 15.20 -2.92
N PRO A 11 -0.56 14.37 -3.73
CA PRO A 11 -1.62 13.50 -3.24
C PRO A 11 -1.18 12.65 -2.05
N ARG A 12 -2.01 12.56 -1.01
CA ARG A 12 -1.81 11.63 0.12
C ARG A 12 -2.28 10.24 -0.29
N VAL A 13 -1.41 9.24 -0.14
CA VAL A 13 -1.65 7.89 -0.63
C VAL A 13 -1.76 6.91 0.53
N ALA A 14 -2.85 6.14 0.55
CA ALA A 14 -2.98 4.97 1.43
C ALA A 14 -2.63 3.70 0.67
N VAL A 15 -1.74 2.87 1.22
CA VAL A 15 -1.48 1.50 0.74
C VAL A 15 -1.96 0.51 1.79
N TYR A 16 -2.99 -0.25 1.47
CA TYR A 16 -3.69 -1.13 2.38
C TYR A 16 -3.38 -2.61 2.13
N ASN A 17 -2.86 -3.28 3.16
CA ASN A 17 -2.68 -4.73 3.16
C ASN A 17 -2.93 -5.27 4.58
N LEU A 18 -3.82 -6.27 4.73
CA LEU A 18 -3.98 -6.95 6.04
C LEU A 18 -2.84 -7.92 6.35
N TYR A 19 -2.05 -8.27 5.33
CA TYR A 19 -1.10 -9.37 5.37
C TYR A 19 0.36 -8.91 5.38
N TRP A 20 0.66 -7.66 5.73
CA TRP A 20 2.03 -7.10 5.75
C TRP A 20 3.07 -8.02 6.42
N SER A 21 2.71 -8.70 7.50
CA SER A 21 3.59 -9.60 8.25
C SER A 21 3.76 -11.01 7.63
N THR A 22 3.19 -11.27 6.46
CA THR A 22 3.33 -12.56 5.73
C THR A 22 4.66 -12.64 5.00
N TYR A 23 5.19 -11.51 4.53
CA TYR A 23 6.43 -11.43 3.77
C TYR A 23 6.44 -12.31 2.51
N GLY A 24 5.32 -12.38 1.78
CA GLY A 24 5.23 -13.05 0.49
C GLY A 24 5.40 -12.11 -0.70
N GLY A 25 5.18 -12.62 -1.91
CA GLY A 25 5.24 -11.82 -3.14
C GLY A 25 4.20 -10.70 -3.20
N GLY A 26 3.03 -10.88 -2.57
CA GLY A 26 2.03 -9.82 -2.44
C GLY A 26 2.55 -8.62 -1.64
N GLU A 27 3.17 -8.88 -0.49
CA GLU A 27 3.76 -7.86 0.35
C GLU A 27 4.98 -7.22 -0.30
N GLN A 28 5.77 -7.98 -1.08
CA GLN A 28 6.88 -7.44 -1.85
C GLN A 28 6.40 -6.40 -2.87
N VAL A 29 5.35 -6.72 -3.64
CA VAL A 29 4.82 -5.77 -4.63
C VAL A 29 4.12 -4.59 -3.95
N ALA A 30 3.32 -4.83 -2.91
CA ALA A 30 2.68 -3.76 -2.14
C ALA A 30 3.71 -2.79 -1.53
N GLY A 31 4.78 -3.33 -0.95
CA GLY A 31 5.89 -2.56 -0.42
C GLY A 31 6.62 -1.78 -1.52
N ALA A 32 6.92 -2.39 -2.66
CA ALA A 32 7.58 -1.72 -3.77
C ALA A 32 6.75 -0.55 -4.33
N ILE A 33 5.42 -0.70 -4.39
CA ILE A 33 4.50 0.39 -4.74
C ILE A 33 4.64 1.54 -3.73
N ALA A 34 4.57 1.23 -2.44
CA ALA A 34 4.67 2.23 -1.39
C ALA A 34 6.02 2.97 -1.42
N GLN A 35 7.13 2.24 -1.53
CA GLN A 35 8.47 2.79 -1.62
C GLN A 35 8.63 3.73 -2.82
N ALA A 36 8.17 3.30 -4.00
CA ALA A 36 8.28 4.10 -5.21
C ALA A 36 7.44 5.40 -5.15
N LEU A 37 6.34 5.41 -4.41
CA LEU A 37 5.51 6.61 -4.24
C LEU A 37 6.01 7.53 -3.14
N ALA A 38 6.73 7.01 -2.15
CA ALA A 38 7.19 7.78 -0.99
C ALA A 38 8.23 8.86 -1.33
N ASP A 39 8.84 8.81 -2.52
CA ASP A 39 9.78 9.83 -3.00
C ASP A 39 9.09 11.19 -3.26
N ASP A 40 7.84 11.17 -3.73
CA ASP A 40 7.10 12.36 -4.16
C ASP A 40 5.77 12.58 -3.41
N HIS A 41 5.33 11.60 -2.60
CA HIS A 41 4.01 11.60 -1.95
C HIS A 41 4.08 11.24 -0.47
N GLU A 42 3.15 11.78 0.33
CA GLU A 42 2.90 11.26 1.68
C GLU A 42 2.21 9.90 1.57
N VAL A 43 2.96 8.82 1.83
CA VAL A 43 2.45 7.45 1.80
C VAL A 43 2.18 6.96 3.22
N VAL A 44 0.97 6.46 3.47
CA VAL A 44 0.57 5.83 4.73
C VAL A 44 0.21 4.37 4.50
N LEU A 45 0.88 3.48 5.23
CA LEU A 45 0.63 2.06 5.21
C LEU A 45 -0.53 1.73 6.16
N LEU A 46 -1.59 1.17 5.61
CA LEU A 46 -2.75 0.71 6.37
C LEU A 46 -2.61 -0.80 6.61
N GLY A 47 -2.63 -1.19 7.88
CA GLY A 47 -2.56 -2.60 8.27
C GLY A 47 -2.79 -2.84 9.76
N PRO A 48 -2.95 -4.11 10.18
CA PRO A 48 -3.30 -4.46 11.55
C PRO A 48 -2.18 -4.16 12.52
N GLU A 49 -0.92 -4.21 12.09
CA GLU A 49 0.26 -4.07 12.94
C GLU A 49 1.26 -3.07 12.32
N PRO A 50 2.02 -2.34 13.15
CA PRO A 50 3.13 -1.52 12.65
C PRO A 50 4.10 -2.35 11.82
N ILE A 51 4.68 -1.74 10.80
CA ILE A 51 5.62 -2.42 9.91
C ILE A 51 6.96 -2.61 10.61
N ASP A 52 7.44 -3.85 10.60
CA ASP A 52 8.82 -4.18 10.96
C ASP A 52 9.71 -3.85 9.75
N ILE A 53 10.30 -2.65 9.78
CA ILE A 53 11.12 -2.11 8.69
C ILE A 53 12.34 -3.01 8.43
N GLU A 54 13.02 -3.45 9.49
CA GLU A 54 14.22 -4.29 9.36
C GLU A 54 13.89 -5.63 8.71
N ALA A 55 12.80 -6.28 9.17
CA ALA A 55 12.31 -7.51 8.56
C ALA A 55 11.89 -7.32 7.10
N THR A 56 11.25 -6.19 6.79
CA THR A 56 10.77 -5.87 5.43
C THR A 56 11.95 -5.71 4.46
N ILE A 57 12.98 -4.96 4.85
CA ILE A 57 14.21 -4.83 4.06
C ILE A 57 14.87 -6.21 3.89
N ALA A 58 15.05 -6.95 4.98
CA ALA A 58 15.78 -8.22 4.96
C ALA A 58 15.07 -9.32 4.14
N ARG A 59 13.74 -9.38 4.15
CA ARG A 59 12.97 -10.45 3.50
C ARG A 59 12.46 -10.08 2.11
N LEU A 60 12.11 -8.81 1.89
CA LEU A 60 11.46 -8.36 0.66
C LEU A 60 12.33 -7.45 -0.20
N GLY A 61 13.42 -6.91 0.37
CA GLY A 61 14.30 -5.96 -0.32
C GLY A 61 13.66 -4.58 -0.54
N VAL A 62 12.59 -4.27 0.20
CA VAL A 62 11.87 -3.00 0.12
C VAL A 62 12.19 -2.18 1.37
N ASP A 63 12.47 -0.90 1.20
CA ASP A 63 12.63 0.06 2.29
C ASP A 63 11.38 0.94 2.43
N LEU A 64 10.75 0.89 3.60
CA LEU A 64 9.53 1.60 3.93
C LEU A 64 9.75 2.69 4.99
N THR A 65 10.99 3.08 5.29
CA THR A 65 11.27 4.14 6.27
C THR A 65 10.63 5.49 5.93
N GLY A 66 10.40 5.76 4.64
CA GLY A 66 9.75 6.98 4.16
C GLY A 66 8.22 6.97 4.30
N CYS A 67 7.62 5.85 4.72
CA CYS A 67 6.18 5.72 4.83
C CYS A 67 5.69 5.92 6.26
N GLY A 68 4.54 6.60 6.41
CA GLY A 68 3.76 6.61 7.64
C GLY A 68 3.01 5.28 7.86
N TYR A 69 2.42 5.13 9.04
CA TYR A 69 1.60 3.96 9.39
C TYR A 69 0.32 4.39 10.09
N GLN A 70 -0.80 3.77 9.71
CA GLN A 70 -2.07 3.89 10.42
C GLN A 70 -2.71 2.52 10.59
N ARG A 71 -3.11 2.22 11.83
CA ARG A 71 -3.74 0.94 12.15
C ARG A 71 -5.15 0.85 11.56
N VAL A 72 -5.38 -0.21 10.79
CA VAL A 72 -6.72 -0.71 10.40
C VAL A 72 -6.72 -2.22 10.59
N VAL A 73 -7.84 -2.81 11.00
CA VAL A 73 -7.87 -4.24 11.41
C VAL A 73 -8.66 -5.12 10.46
N ASP A 74 -9.43 -4.53 9.56
CA ASP A 74 -10.31 -5.22 8.62
C ASP A 74 -10.69 -4.31 7.43
N ASP A 75 -11.44 -4.85 6.47
CA ASP A 75 -11.93 -4.11 5.30
C ASP A 75 -12.83 -2.94 5.67
N VAL A 76 -13.58 -3.03 6.78
CA VAL A 76 -14.51 -1.98 7.22
C VAL A 76 -13.75 -0.74 7.69
N THR A 77 -12.75 -0.95 8.55
CA THR A 77 -11.88 0.10 9.07
C THR A 77 -10.98 0.66 7.97
N ALA A 78 -10.50 -0.16 7.03
CA ALA A 78 -9.78 0.30 5.84
C ALA A 78 -10.66 1.17 4.93
N SER A 79 -11.91 0.75 4.69
CA SER A 79 -12.86 1.55 3.90
C SER A 79 -13.11 2.91 4.54
N ALA A 80 -13.32 2.95 5.86
CA ALA A 80 -13.51 4.21 6.58
C ALA A 80 -12.26 5.11 6.49
N ALA A 81 -11.07 4.55 6.74
CA ALA A 81 -9.80 5.26 6.66
C ALA A 81 -9.53 5.84 5.27
N SER A 82 -9.93 5.15 4.20
CA SER A 82 -9.68 5.61 2.82
C SER A 82 -10.29 6.98 2.49
N ALA A 83 -11.26 7.48 3.26
CA ALA A 83 -11.86 8.81 3.06
C ALA A 83 -10.89 9.97 3.37
N ASP A 84 -9.81 9.72 4.11
CA ASP A 84 -8.82 10.72 4.51
C ASP A 84 -7.65 10.86 3.51
N PHE A 85 -7.73 10.16 2.38
CA PHE A 85 -6.68 10.09 1.36
C PHE A 85 -7.18 10.51 -0.01
N ASP A 86 -6.25 10.95 -0.87
CA ASP A 86 -6.54 11.29 -2.26
C ASP A 86 -6.52 10.04 -3.16
N LEU A 87 -5.67 9.06 -2.80
CA LEU A 87 -5.55 7.77 -3.49
C LEU A 87 -5.54 6.62 -2.50
N PHE A 88 -6.43 5.65 -2.71
CA PHE A 88 -6.47 4.40 -1.94
C PHE A 88 -6.02 3.21 -2.80
N ILE A 89 -4.87 2.64 -2.48
CA ILE A 89 -4.33 1.44 -3.11
C ILE A 89 -4.60 0.25 -2.20
N ASN A 90 -5.54 -0.59 -2.61
CA ASN A 90 -5.87 -1.82 -1.91
C ASN A 90 -5.06 -2.97 -2.50
N THR A 91 -4.23 -3.62 -1.67
CA THR A 91 -3.43 -4.79 -2.05
C THR A 91 -3.75 -6.02 -1.20
N THR A 92 -4.80 -6.00 -0.39
CA THR A 92 -5.15 -7.13 0.46
C THR A 92 -5.88 -8.22 -0.35
N TYR A 93 -5.39 -9.45 -0.28
CA TYR A 93 -6.00 -10.59 -1.00
C TYR A 93 -7.44 -10.84 -0.52
N ARG A 94 -8.37 -11.01 -1.46
CA ARG A 94 -9.82 -11.20 -1.19
C ARG A 94 -10.46 -10.06 -0.40
N SER A 95 -9.97 -8.83 -0.55
CA SER A 95 -10.60 -7.67 0.07
C SER A 95 -12.04 -7.46 -0.41
N SER A 96 -12.86 -7.00 0.52
CA SER A 96 -14.17 -6.40 0.30
C SER A 96 -14.19 -4.89 0.63
N ALA A 97 -13.03 -4.28 0.90
CA ALA A 97 -12.95 -2.86 1.27
C ALA A 97 -13.47 -1.96 0.14
N GLN A 98 -14.35 -1.04 0.51
CA GLN A 98 -14.89 -0.01 -0.38
C GLN A 98 -13.97 1.20 -0.37
N ASN A 99 -13.54 1.63 -1.55
CA ASN A 99 -12.80 2.87 -1.69
C ASN A 99 -13.71 4.09 -1.40
N ARG A 100 -13.29 4.96 -0.49
CA ARG A 100 -13.90 6.27 -0.21
C ARG A 100 -13.00 7.46 -0.56
N ALA A 101 -11.78 7.22 -1.05
CA ALA A 101 -10.93 8.23 -1.65
C ALA A 101 -11.47 8.66 -3.03
N PRO A 102 -11.09 9.85 -3.53
CA PRO A 102 -11.42 10.31 -4.88
C PRO A 102 -10.94 9.35 -5.99
N ALA A 103 -9.79 8.69 -5.79
CA ALA A 103 -9.24 7.71 -6.72
C ALA A 103 -8.83 6.43 -5.99
N GLY A 104 -8.77 5.30 -6.70
CA GLY A 104 -8.29 4.05 -6.11
C GLY A 104 -7.82 3.01 -7.10
N LEU A 105 -6.99 2.11 -6.58
CA LEU A 105 -6.45 0.96 -7.27
C LEU A 105 -6.71 -0.27 -6.42
N TYR A 106 -7.13 -1.37 -7.04
CA TYR A 106 -7.15 -2.68 -6.41
C TYR A 106 -6.18 -3.59 -7.16
N TYR A 107 -5.07 -3.92 -6.53
CA TYR A 107 -4.00 -4.70 -7.15
C TYR A 107 -3.64 -5.88 -6.25
N VAL A 108 -3.85 -7.09 -6.76
CA VAL A 108 -3.52 -8.33 -6.05
C VAL A 108 -2.53 -9.11 -6.88
N HIS A 109 -1.34 -9.34 -6.32
CA HIS A 109 -0.34 -10.20 -6.94
C HIS A 109 -0.64 -11.66 -6.61
N PHE A 110 -1.19 -12.40 -7.56
CA PHE A 110 -1.45 -13.83 -7.39
C PHE A 110 -0.13 -14.61 -7.52
N PRO A 111 0.18 -15.56 -6.63
CA PRO A 111 1.37 -16.39 -6.79
C PRO A 111 1.18 -17.30 -8.01
N GLU A 112 2.07 -17.21 -8.99
CA GLU A 112 2.31 -18.29 -9.94
C GLU A 112 3.51 -19.08 -9.43
N PRO A 113 3.37 -20.40 -9.15
CA PRO A 113 4.52 -21.22 -8.81
C PRO A 113 5.54 -21.11 -9.95
N PRO A 114 6.82 -20.82 -9.68
CA PRO A 114 7.82 -20.89 -10.72
C PRO A 114 7.79 -22.31 -11.31
N SER A 115 7.97 -22.42 -12.62
CA SER A 115 8.15 -23.71 -13.27
C SER A 115 9.44 -24.35 -12.74
N THR A 116 9.31 -25.15 -11.69
CA THR A 116 10.44 -25.90 -11.15
C THR A 116 10.51 -27.25 -11.86
N SER A 117 11.72 -27.70 -12.17
CA SER A 117 11.96 -29.03 -12.74
C SER A 117 11.84 -30.17 -11.71
N ARG A 118 11.30 -29.90 -10.51
CA ARG A 118 11.15 -30.88 -9.44
C ARG A 118 9.67 -31.16 -9.18
N GLN A 119 9.27 -32.39 -9.47
CA GLN A 119 8.09 -33.05 -8.91
C GLN A 119 8.35 -33.44 -7.45
#